data_AF-A0A895XL07-F1
#
_entry.id   AF-A0A895XL07-F1
#
_cell.length_a   1.000
_cell.length_b   1.000
_cell.length_c   1.000
_cell.angle_alpha   90.00
_cell.angle_beta   90.00
_cell.angle_gamma   90.00
#
_symmetry.space_group_name_H-M   'P 1'
#
loop_
_entity.id
_entity.type
_entity.pdbx_description
1 polymer ?
#
loop_
_entity_poly.entity_id
_entity_poly.type
_entity_poly.pdbx_seq_one_letter_code
_entity_poly.pdbx_strand_id
1 'polypeptide(L)'
;MGGIAMDAATVRKAASDVRTTRSDVDGELNGIRGICDNLAAGWTGQAGASFQNAMNHWDQNANRLLTALDDIADMLDGGANQQEAQDQEQAAEFNKFDAL
;
A
#
# COMPACT_ATOMS: atom_id res chain seq x y z
N MET A 1 -25.14 -21.71 -4.60
CA MET A 1 -24.02 -21.54 -3.65
C MET A 1 -23.43 -20.14 -3.86
N GLY A 2 -23.95 -19.14 -3.15
CA GLY A 2 -23.59 -17.71 -3.33
C GLY A 2 -22.35 -17.30 -2.53
N GLY A 3 -21.22 -18.00 -2.72
CA GLY A 3 -20.03 -17.83 -1.87
C GLY A 3 -18.71 -17.69 -2.60
N ILE A 4 -18.67 -17.45 -3.92
CA ILE A 4 -17.41 -17.47 -4.70
C ILE A 4 -16.88 -16.07 -5.04
N ALA A 5 -17.74 -15.05 -5.10
CA ALA A 5 -17.32 -13.66 -5.26
C ALA A 5 -17.35 -12.95 -3.90
N MET A 6 -16.25 -12.97 -3.16
CA MET A 6 -15.92 -11.80 -2.33
C MET A 6 -15.58 -10.70 -3.33
N ASP A 7 -16.65 -10.08 -3.85
CA ASP A 7 -16.76 -9.19 -4.99
C ASP A 7 -15.43 -8.51 -5.37
N ALA A 8 -14.88 -8.84 -6.56
CA ALA A 8 -13.61 -8.27 -7.03
C ALA A 8 -13.61 -6.74 -7.00
N ALA A 9 -14.78 -6.10 -7.12
CA ALA A 9 -14.92 -4.66 -6.93
C ALA A 9 -14.67 -4.22 -5.47
N THR A 10 -15.08 -5.02 -4.48
CA THR A 10 -14.76 -4.80 -3.06
C THR A 10 -13.25 -4.92 -2.80
N VAL A 11 -12.57 -5.90 -3.43
CA VAL A 11 -11.11 -6.05 -3.30
C VAL A 11 -10.36 -4.89 -3.95
N ARG A 12 -10.78 -4.46 -5.15
CA ARG A 12 -10.23 -3.26 -5.82
C ARG A 12 -10.45 -1.99 -5.00
N LYS A 13 -11.62 -1.86 -4.38
CA LYS A 13 -11.88 -0.75 -3.46
C LYS A 13 -10.92 -0.77 -2.28
N ALA A 14 -10.71 -1.93 -1.66
CA ALA A 14 -9.74 -2.07 -0.58
C ALA A 14 -8.31 -1.69 -1.03
N ALA A 15 -7.87 -2.09 -2.23
CA ALA A 15 -6.59 -1.67 -2.78
C ALA A 15 -6.49 -0.13 -2.93
N SER A 16 -7.54 0.51 -3.47
CA SER A 16 -7.64 1.97 -3.57
C SER A 16 -7.60 2.66 -2.19
N ASP A 17 -8.30 2.11 -1.20
CA ASP A 17 -8.33 2.63 0.17
C ASP A 17 -6.92 2.53 0.81
N VAL A 18 -6.19 1.44 0.55
CA VAL A 18 -4.80 1.27 1.00
C VAL A 18 -3.87 2.29 0.34
N ARG A 19 -3.98 2.52 -0.97
CA ARG A 19 -3.19 3.55 -1.67
C ARG A 19 -3.47 4.96 -1.14
N THR A 20 -4.74 5.26 -0.84
CA THR A 20 -5.12 6.53 -0.21
C THR A 20 -4.47 6.67 1.17
N THR A 21 -4.58 5.62 2.00
CA THR A 21 -3.96 5.58 3.33
C THR A 21 -2.43 5.75 3.24
N ARG A 22 -1.78 5.13 2.25
CA ARG A 22 -0.34 5.30 1.99
C ARG A 22 0.02 6.74 1.67
N SER A 23 -0.80 7.44 0.88
CA SER A 23 -0.61 8.85 0.58
C SER A 23 -0.76 9.72 1.83
N ASP A 24 -1.75 9.44 2.67
CA ASP A 24 -1.97 10.19 3.91
C ASP A 24 -0.80 9.99 4.89
N VAL A 25 -0.36 8.75 5.07
CA VAL A 25 0.80 8.39 5.91
C VAL A 25 2.08 9.07 5.41
N ASP A 26 2.32 9.11 4.10
CA ASP A 26 3.47 9.83 3.53
C ASP A 26 3.42 11.33 3.84
N GLY A 27 2.24 11.94 3.72
CA GLY A 27 2.03 13.33 4.13
C GLY A 27 2.38 13.58 5.59
N GLU A 28 1.91 12.73 6.50
CA GLU A 28 2.21 12.82 7.93
C GLU A 28 3.70 12.62 8.24
N LEU A 29 4.33 11.62 7.62
CA LEU A 29 5.76 11.34 7.78
C LEU A 29 6.62 12.52 7.31
N ASN A 30 6.26 13.12 6.17
CA ASN A 30 6.92 14.32 5.66
C ASN A 30 6.71 15.54 6.57
N GLY A 31 5.52 15.65 7.18
CA GLY A 31 5.24 16.68 8.19
C GLY A 31 6.14 16.56 9.41
N ILE A 32 6.27 15.36 9.97
CA ILE A 32 7.16 15.08 11.11
C ILE A 32 8.62 15.35 10.71
N ARG A 33 9.03 14.90 9.52
CA ARG A 33 10.38 15.15 8.98
C ARG A 33 10.69 16.65 8.93
N GLY A 34 9.77 17.46 8.41
CA GLY A 34 9.93 18.92 8.34
C GLY A 34 10.06 19.59 9.71
N ILE A 35 9.35 19.11 10.73
CA ILE A 35 9.51 19.59 12.11
C ILE A 35 10.91 19.25 12.63
N CYS A 36 11.36 18.00 12.42
CA CYS A 36 12.70 17.56 12.77
C CYS A 36 13.80 18.40 12.10
N ASP A 37 13.67 18.68 10.80
CA ASP A 37 14.65 19.47 10.05
C ASP A 37 14.72 20.93 10.55
N ASN A 38 13.60 21.53 10.99
CA ASN A 38 13.60 22.85 11.63
C ASN A 38 14.35 22.84 12.99
N LEU A 39 14.21 21.77 13.76
CA LEU A 39 14.90 21.61 15.04
C LEU A 39 16.40 21.33 14.86
N ALA A 40 16.79 20.69 13.75
CA ALA A 40 18.16 20.34 13.41
C ALA A 40 19.10 21.55 13.38
N ALA A 41 18.58 22.72 12.99
CA ALA A 41 19.35 23.96 12.92
C ALA A 41 19.97 24.39 14.27
N GLY A 42 19.40 23.93 15.39
CA GLY A 42 19.90 24.22 16.74
C GLY A 42 20.91 23.20 17.28
N TRP A 43 21.14 22.08 16.60
CA TRP A 43 21.89 20.94 17.16
C TRP A 43 23.27 20.82 16.51
N THR A 44 24.25 21.51 17.09
CA THR A 44 25.66 21.45 16.66
C THR A 44 26.50 20.47 17.51
N GLY A 45 27.57 19.92 16.94
CA GLY A 45 28.52 19.06 17.68
C GLY A 45 28.07 17.60 17.79
N GLN A 46 28.46 16.90 18.86
CA GLN A 46 28.17 15.46 19.06
C GLN A 46 26.67 15.14 19.05
N ALA A 47 25.83 16.07 19.52
CA ALA A 47 24.36 15.93 19.48
C ALA A 47 23.82 15.91 18.04
N GLY A 48 24.43 16.67 17.13
CA GLY A 48 24.07 16.68 15.71
C GLY A 48 24.33 15.34 15.03
N ALA A 49 25.44 14.67 15.37
CA ALA A 49 25.75 13.34 14.83
C ALA A 49 24.73 12.27 15.26
N SER A 50 24.35 12.26 16.55
CA SER A 50 23.33 11.33 17.06
C SER A 50 21.96 11.59 16.43
N PHE A 51 21.60 12.85 16.20
CA PHE A 51 20.37 13.21 15.51
C PHE A 51 20.39 12.81 14.04
N GLN A 52 21.49 13.04 13.33
CA GLN A 52 21.64 12.60 11.94
C GLN A 52 21.40 11.08 11.83
N ASN A 53 21.94 10.29 12.76
CA ASN A 53 21.70 8.85 12.80
C ASN A 53 20.22 8.53 13.06
N ALA A 54 19.57 9.21 14.01
CA ALA A 54 18.15 9.04 14.26
C ALA A 54 17.29 9.37 13.01
N MET A 55 17.65 10.42 12.28
CA MET A 55 16.98 10.81 11.04
C MET A 55 17.21 9.82 9.90
N ASN A 56 18.40 9.22 9.80
CA ASN A 56 18.64 8.13 8.85
C ASN A 56 17.75 6.90 9.16
N HIS A 57 17.60 6.54 10.43
CA HIS A 57 16.70 5.46 10.85
C HIS A 57 15.23 5.81 10.60
N TRP A 58 14.85 7.07 10.82
CA TRP A 58 13.53 7.58 10.48
C TRP A 58 13.23 7.37 8.99
N ASP A 59 14.11 7.82 8.10
CA ASP A 59 13.93 7.70 6.65
C ASP A 59 13.82 6.23 6.21
N GLN A 60 14.64 5.35 6.79
CA GLN A 60 14.57 3.90 6.51
C GLN A 60 13.23 3.30 6.92
N ASN A 61 12.74 3.64 8.12
CA ASN A 61 11.48 3.11 8.64
C ASN A 61 10.27 3.67 7.89
N ALA A 62 10.29 4.97 7.57
CA ALA A 62 9.28 5.63 6.75
C ALA A 62 9.15 4.95 5.39
N ASN A 63 10.27 4.79 4.66
CA ASN A 63 10.28 4.11 3.37
C ASN A 63 9.77 2.67 3.49
N ARG A 64 10.20 1.92 4.51
CA ARG A 64 9.76 0.54 4.72
C ARG A 64 8.24 0.45 4.96
N LEU A 65 7.65 1.39 5.70
CA LEU A 65 6.21 1.45 5.92
C LEU A 65 5.47 1.74 4.61
N LEU A 66 5.92 2.74 3.85
CA LEU A 66 5.31 3.12 2.58
C LEU A 66 5.37 1.98 1.56
N THR A 67 6.52 1.32 1.43
CA THR A 67 6.68 0.13 0.59
C THR A 67 5.74 -1.00 1.02
N ALA A 68 5.60 -1.26 2.33
CA ALA A 68 4.70 -2.30 2.80
C ALA A 68 3.23 -2.00 2.44
N LEU A 69 2.81 -0.73 2.48
CA LEU A 69 1.47 -0.33 2.07
C LEU A 69 1.26 -0.46 0.55
N ASP A 70 2.26 -0.07 -0.24
CA ASP A 70 2.24 -0.26 -1.69
C ASP A 70 2.16 -1.76 -2.06
N ASP A 71 2.96 -2.61 -1.41
CA ASP A 71 2.94 -4.06 -1.59
C ASP A 71 1.57 -4.66 -1.24
N ILE A 72 0.93 -4.20 -0.17
CA ILE A 72 -0.42 -4.65 0.21
C ILE A 72 -1.44 -4.25 -0.86
N ALA A 73 -1.39 -3.03 -1.37
CA ALA A 73 -2.29 -2.59 -2.44
C ALA A 73 -2.10 -3.43 -3.71
N ASP A 74 -0.87 -3.70 -4.10
CA ASP A 74 -0.54 -4.50 -5.28
C ASP A 74 -0.99 -5.97 -5.12
N MET A 75 -0.84 -6.55 -3.92
CA MET A 75 -1.37 -7.88 -3.61
C MET A 75 -2.89 -7.96 -3.74
N LEU A 76 -3.61 -6.92 -3.28
CA LEU A 76 -5.07 -6.85 -3.40
C LEU A 76 -5.50 -6.72 -4.87
N ASP A 77 -4.85 -5.84 -5.65
CA ASP A 77 -5.14 -5.68 -7.08
C ASP A 77 -4.85 -6.97 -7.86
N GLY A 78 -3.74 -7.64 -7.56
CA GLY A 78 -3.39 -8.94 -8.14
C GLY A 78 -4.44 -10.01 -7.85
N GLY A 79 -4.91 -10.10 -6.60
CA GLY A 79 -5.98 -11.01 -6.20
C GLY A 79 -7.30 -10.73 -6.91
N ALA A 80 -7.69 -9.46 -7.05
CA ALA A 80 -8.90 -9.07 -7.77
C ALA A 80 -8.85 -9.45 -9.25
N ASN A 81 -7.71 -9.22 -9.92
CA ASN A 81 -7.53 -9.57 -11.32
C ASN A 81 -7.54 -11.08 -11.55
N GLN A 82 -6.94 -11.86 -10.65
CA GLN A 82 -7.01 -13.32 -10.70
C GLN A 82 -8.45 -13.82 -10.56
N GLN A 83 -9.22 -13.24 -9.64
CA GLN A 83 -10.62 -13.60 -9.45
C GLN A 83 -11.45 -13.31 -10.70
N GLU A 84 -11.31 -12.13 -11.31
CA GLU A 84 -12.02 -11.80 -12.55
C GLU A 84 -11.67 -12.74 -13.71
N ALA A 85 -10.40 -13.14 -13.82
CA ALA A 85 -9.98 -14.12 -14.84
C ALA A 85 -10.66 -15.48 -14.63
N GLN A 86 -10.72 -15.96 -13.39
CA GLN A 86 -11.40 -17.23 -13.05
C GLN A 86 -12.90 -17.18 -13.34
N ASP A 87 -13.56 -16.05 -13.03
CA ASP A 87 -14.99 -15.85 -13.30
C ASP A 87 -15.27 -15.85 -14.82
N GLN A 88 -14.41 -15.22 -15.62
CA GLN A 88 -14.51 -15.21 -17.09
C GLN A 88 -14.30 -16.61 -17.69
N GLU A 89 -13.32 -17.37 -17.20
CA GLU A 89 -13.07 -18.74 -17.63
C GLU A 89 -14.28 -19.65 -17.33
N GLN A 90 -14.84 -19.58 -16.12
CA GLN A 90 -16.05 -20.33 -15.77
C GLN A 90 -17.24 -19.95 -16.64
N ALA A 91 -17.48 -18.65 -16.88
CA ALA A 91 -18.55 -18.19 -17.75
C ALA A 91 -18.38 -18.70 -19.19
N ALA A 92 -17.15 -18.71 -19.71
CA ALA A 92 -16.84 -19.24 -21.04
C ALA A 92 -17.06 -20.76 -21.12
N GLU A 93 -16.76 -21.52 -20.06
CA GLU A 93 -17.07 -22.94 -19.98
C GLU A 93 -18.58 -23.21 -19.95
N PHE A 94 -19.34 -22.47 -19.14
CA PHE A 94 -20.80 -22.58 -19.11
C PHE A 94 -21.43 -22.33 -20.48
N ASN A 95 -20.99 -21.29 -21.19
CA ASN A 95 -21.46 -20.98 -22.54
C ASN A 95 -21.17 -22.11 -23.55
N LYS A 96 -20.10 -22.89 -23.36
CA LYS A 96 -19.81 -24.05 -24.21
C LYS A 96 -20.73 -25.23 -23.92
N PHE A 97 -21.12 -25.44 -22.67
CA PHE A 97 -22.06 -26.50 -22.30
C PHE A 97 -23.49 -26.22 -22.75
N ASP A 98 -23.93 -24.96 -22.71
CA ASP A 98 -25.27 -24.56 -23.13
C ASP A 98 -25.46 -24.57 -24.67
N ALA A 99 -24.37 -24.61 -25.42
CA ALA A 99 -24.35 -24.66 -26.89
C ALA A 99 -24.38 -26.10 -27.47
N LEU A 100 -24.49 -27.14 -26.63
CA LEU A 100 -24.61 -28.56 -27.00
C LEU A 100 -26.04 -29.08 -26.75
#